data_AF-A0A956GGW5-F1
#
_entry.id   AF-A0A956GGW5-F1
#
_cell.length_a   1.000
_cell.length_b   1.000
_cell.length_c   1.000
_cell.angle_alpha   90.00
_cell.angle_beta   90.00
_cell.angle_gamma   90.00
#
_symmetry.space_group_name_H-M   'P 1'
#
loop_
_entity.id
_entity.type
_entity.pdbx_description
1 polymer ?
#
loop_
_entity_poly.entity_id
_entity_poly.type
_entity_poly.pdbx_seq_one_letter_code
_entity_poly.pdbx_strand_id
1 'polypeptide(L)'
;MRASATAYRLNLGLGLAALLGMSACGGTAIDIELVPDPNVNDRATLLSLLSSFEVVIDNDDTGLYHNRDDRIDNLRIEDVDGDGAGELVATLGLPGDGRLPLVRLNRGELPDVPLRFDVDGFGDDSGAGRVRLAAGGVPGVRFADGEVVRIEVPFNIRPRYRPPRVTQLVPGPNTKNGQGTVGSVFVIFSKRMLRASIDGAAVGVYRIDGAGAGELVASVERNIQVIPGEDSPTTLQYVFSDPLGPGTYEVRVTAQARDEEQRSLDQLPMEKGDQAYAARFVVSDDPPPASVPTTPQTGPFDCTLVQCPGTTKCSKSNGRCELAQCPDACPDGTVCSDAFFVCVLDCRVHGSHGGCSDGKRCDAQTGLCVDN
;
A
#
# COMPACT_ATOMS: atom_id res chain seq x y z
N MET A 1 26.32 -53.17 -2.81
CA MET A 1 26.26 -51.84 -2.16
C MET A 1 25.11 -51.08 -2.81
N ARG A 2 23.93 -51.08 -2.18
CA ARG A 2 22.77 -50.28 -2.59
C ARG A 2 22.39 -49.45 -1.37
N ALA A 3 22.53 -48.13 -1.48
CA ALA A 3 22.17 -47.20 -0.43
C ALA A 3 20.65 -47.22 -0.23
N SER A 4 20.24 -47.28 1.03
CA SER A 4 18.85 -47.25 1.47
C SER A 4 18.39 -45.79 1.48
N ALA A 5 17.32 -45.49 0.75
CA ALA A 5 16.67 -44.18 0.80
C ALA A 5 15.83 -44.11 2.07
N THR A 6 16.28 -43.32 3.04
CA THR A 6 15.55 -43.00 4.26
C THR A 6 14.45 -42.01 3.91
N ALA A 7 13.19 -42.42 4.06
CA ALA A 7 12.04 -41.55 3.89
C ALA A 7 11.89 -40.63 5.11
N TYR A 8 12.06 -39.32 4.92
CA TYR A 8 11.83 -38.32 5.95
C TYR A 8 10.33 -38.02 6.05
N ARG A 9 9.74 -38.25 7.24
CA ARG A 9 8.37 -37.84 7.56
C ARG A 9 8.40 -36.46 8.20
N LEU A 10 8.02 -35.43 7.44
CA LEU A 10 7.70 -34.11 7.98
C LEU A 10 6.21 -34.07 8.36
N ASN A 11 5.89 -33.75 9.62
CA ASN A 11 4.52 -33.52 10.07
C ASN A 11 4.29 -32.00 10.19
N LEU A 12 3.70 -31.37 9.17
CA LEU A 12 3.03 -30.08 9.35
C LEU A 12 1.62 -30.35 9.86
N GLY A 13 1.40 -30.12 11.15
CA GLY A 13 0.07 -30.19 11.75
C GLY A 13 -0.71 -28.91 11.49
N LEU A 14 -1.75 -28.97 10.65
CA LEU A 14 -2.84 -28.00 10.70
C LEU A 14 -3.52 -28.14 12.07
N GLY A 15 -3.35 -27.13 12.92
CA GLY A 15 -3.86 -27.14 14.29
C GLY A 15 -5.38 -27.05 14.36
N LEU A 16 -6.09 -28.15 14.11
CA LEU A 16 -7.37 -28.40 14.75
C LEU A 16 -7.05 -29.01 16.12
N ALA A 17 -7.35 -28.29 17.20
CA ALA A 17 -7.14 -28.79 18.56
C ALA A 17 -8.02 -30.01 18.82
N ALA A 18 -7.45 -31.20 18.65
CA ALA A 18 -7.98 -32.45 19.20
C ALA A 18 -6.84 -33.16 19.93
N LEU A 19 -6.89 -33.10 21.27
CA LEU A 19 -6.07 -33.91 22.15
C LEU A 19 -6.25 -35.39 21.79
N LEU A 20 -5.14 -36.10 21.58
CA LEU A 20 -4.82 -37.43 22.14
C LEU A 20 -3.52 -37.93 21.52
N GLY A 21 -2.46 -38.07 22.33
CA GLY A 21 -1.20 -38.71 21.90
C GLY A 21 -0.03 -38.34 22.79
N MET A 22 0.30 -39.22 23.74
CA MET A 22 1.44 -39.08 24.64
C MET A 22 2.78 -39.24 23.88
N SER A 23 3.83 -38.61 24.43
CA SER A 23 5.28 -38.74 24.14
C SER A 23 5.89 -37.97 22.95
N ALA A 24 6.13 -36.67 23.18
CA ALA A 24 7.43 -36.05 22.91
C ALA A 24 7.61 -34.85 23.86
N CYS A 25 8.61 -34.92 24.75
CA CYS A 25 8.99 -33.82 25.62
C CYS A 25 9.54 -32.65 24.79
N GLY A 26 8.95 -31.45 24.93
CA GLY A 26 9.53 -30.15 24.56
C GLY A 26 10.19 -30.06 23.18
N GLY A 27 9.40 -30.11 22.11
CA GLY A 27 9.92 -29.87 20.76
C GLY A 27 10.14 -28.39 20.49
N THR A 28 11.30 -28.04 19.93
CA THR A 28 11.58 -26.70 19.40
C THR A 28 10.74 -26.45 18.16
N ALA A 29 10.00 -25.34 18.14
CA ALA A 29 9.14 -24.96 17.02
C ALA A 29 9.02 -23.43 16.87
N ILE A 30 8.55 -23.00 15.71
CA ILE A 30 8.16 -21.63 15.42
C ILE A 30 6.67 -21.62 15.04
N ASP A 31 5.88 -20.84 15.76
CA ASP A 31 4.49 -20.52 15.44
C ASP A 31 4.46 -19.20 14.66
N ILE A 32 4.02 -19.26 13.41
CA ILE A 32 3.91 -18.15 12.47
C ILE A 32 2.48 -17.64 12.50
N GLU A 33 2.26 -16.46 13.07
CA GLU A 33 0.97 -15.78 13.09
C GLU A 33 0.94 -14.68 12.03
N LEU A 34 -0.02 -14.77 11.10
CA LEU A 34 -0.24 -13.70 10.12
C LEU A 34 -1.05 -12.57 10.75
N VAL A 35 -0.47 -11.38 10.80
CA VAL A 35 -1.08 -10.20 11.42
C VAL A 35 -1.32 -9.13 10.34
N PRO A 36 -2.58 -8.82 10.00
CA PRO A 36 -2.86 -7.73 9.07
C PRO A 36 -2.62 -6.38 9.74
N ASP A 37 -2.03 -5.43 9.00
CA ASP A 37 -1.95 -4.05 9.46
C ASP A 37 -3.33 -3.39 9.30
N PRO A 38 -3.97 -2.95 10.39
CA PRO A 38 -5.29 -2.34 10.32
C PRO A 38 -5.30 -1.04 9.49
N ASN A 39 -4.17 -0.35 9.33
CA ASN A 39 -4.09 0.85 8.48
C ASN A 39 -4.04 0.53 6.98
N VAL A 40 -3.94 -0.76 6.66
CA VAL A 40 -3.76 -1.25 5.30
C VAL A 40 -4.96 -2.04 4.82
N ASN A 41 -5.45 -2.98 5.64
CA ASN A 41 -6.68 -3.72 5.39
C ASN A 41 -7.19 -4.36 6.69
N ASP A 42 -8.51 -4.42 6.84
CA ASP A 42 -9.08 -5.27 7.89
C ASP A 42 -8.98 -6.77 7.53
N ARG A 43 -9.05 -7.63 8.56
CA ARG A 43 -8.94 -9.08 8.42
C ARG A 43 -10.07 -9.69 7.57
N ALA A 44 -11.29 -9.19 7.68
CA ALA A 44 -12.43 -9.72 6.94
C ALA A 44 -12.27 -9.45 5.43
N THR A 45 -11.80 -8.26 5.07
CA THR A 45 -11.45 -7.91 3.68
C THR A 45 -10.39 -8.86 3.14
N LEU A 46 -9.30 -9.08 3.89
CA LEU A 46 -8.24 -9.98 3.47
C LEU A 46 -8.74 -11.44 3.31
N LEU A 47 -9.54 -11.97 4.24
CA LEU A 47 -10.12 -13.31 4.13
C LEU A 47 -11.17 -13.44 3.01
N SER A 48 -11.83 -12.36 2.62
CA SER A 48 -12.80 -12.38 1.51
C SER A 48 -12.14 -12.46 0.13
N LEU A 49 -10.87 -12.06 0.03
CA LEU A 49 -10.12 -12.02 -1.22
C LEU A 49 -9.28 -13.28 -1.43
N LEU A 50 -8.87 -13.92 -0.34
CA LEU A 50 -7.94 -15.03 -0.36
C LEU A 50 -8.67 -16.38 -0.41
N SER A 51 -8.08 -17.34 -1.12
CA SER A 51 -8.50 -18.74 -1.20
C SER A 51 -7.48 -19.66 -0.52
N SER A 52 -6.20 -19.28 -0.61
CA SER A 52 -5.05 -20.04 -0.13
C SER A 52 -3.89 -19.09 0.13
N PHE A 53 -2.85 -19.62 0.78
CA PHE A 53 -1.60 -18.92 0.96
C PHE A 53 -0.43 -19.89 0.84
N GLU A 54 0.75 -19.36 0.58
CA GLU A 54 2.01 -20.10 0.59
C GLU A 54 2.93 -19.48 1.61
N VAL A 55 3.60 -20.34 2.39
CA VAL A 55 4.71 -19.95 3.25
C VAL A 55 5.98 -20.48 2.61
N VAL A 56 6.87 -19.58 2.23
CA VAL A 56 8.21 -19.87 1.74
C VAL A 56 9.16 -19.64 2.90
N ILE A 57 9.95 -20.66 3.22
CA ILE A 57 10.94 -20.61 4.29
C ILE A 57 12.29 -20.78 3.64
N ASP A 58 13.18 -19.86 3.95
CA ASP A 58 14.48 -19.75 3.30
C ASP A 58 15.58 -19.29 4.28
N ASN A 59 16.83 -19.28 3.84
CA ASN A 59 17.97 -18.66 4.47
C ASN A 59 18.73 -17.81 3.44
N ASP A 60 18.75 -16.49 3.65
CA ASP A 60 19.33 -15.49 2.73
C ASP A 60 20.80 -15.73 2.32
N ASP A 61 21.57 -16.50 3.10
CA ASP A 61 23.01 -16.66 2.90
C ASP A 61 23.39 -17.91 2.09
N THR A 62 22.67 -19.02 2.29
CA THR A 62 23.06 -20.33 1.74
C THR A 62 21.91 -21.14 1.16
N GLY A 63 20.67 -20.66 1.28
CA GLY A 63 19.45 -21.43 1.07
C GLY A 63 19.32 -22.60 2.07
N LEU A 64 18.15 -23.25 2.09
CA LEU A 64 17.88 -24.35 3.04
C LEU A 64 18.24 -25.73 2.50
N TYR A 65 18.02 -25.94 1.22
CA TYR A 65 18.24 -27.22 0.56
C TYR A 65 19.03 -27.03 -0.73
N HIS A 66 19.65 -28.11 -1.21
CA HIS A 66 20.03 -28.15 -2.62
C HIS A 66 18.76 -28.18 -3.47
N ASN A 67 18.75 -27.44 -4.58
CA ASN A 67 17.63 -27.45 -5.51
C ASN A 67 17.33 -28.89 -5.96
N ARG A 68 16.11 -29.35 -5.64
CA ARG A 68 15.58 -30.69 -5.91
C ARG A 68 14.07 -30.62 -5.98
N ASP A 69 13.47 -31.37 -6.90
CA ASP A 69 12.01 -31.43 -7.07
C ASP A 69 11.41 -32.49 -6.13
N ASP A 70 11.43 -32.19 -4.83
CA ASP A 70 10.84 -33.04 -3.80
C ASP A 70 9.47 -32.47 -3.40
N ARG A 71 8.42 -33.29 -3.50
CA ARG A 71 7.04 -32.91 -3.15
C ARG A 71 6.37 -33.95 -2.28
N ILE A 72 5.77 -33.50 -1.17
CA ILE A 72 4.94 -34.32 -0.27
C ILE A 72 3.68 -33.53 0.06
N ASP A 73 2.53 -34.00 -0.41
CA ASP A 73 1.22 -33.38 -0.22
C ASP A 73 1.23 -31.88 -0.58
N ASN A 74 1.21 -31.02 0.43
CA ASN A 74 1.15 -29.57 0.34
C ASN A 74 2.51 -28.88 0.58
N LEU A 75 3.58 -29.67 0.69
CA LEU A 75 4.96 -29.22 0.86
C LEU A 75 5.77 -29.53 -0.39
N ARG A 76 6.63 -28.60 -0.77
CA ARG A 76 7.60 -28.78 -1.85
C ARG A 76 8.91 -28.10 -1.50
N ILE A 77 10.00 -28.59 -2.07
CA ILE A 77 11.27 -27.89 -2.12
C ILE A 77 11.39 -27.33 -3.53
N GLU A 78 11.56 -26.02 -3.65
CA GLU A 78 11.58 -25.31 -4.93
C GLU A 78 12.54 -24.13 -4.84
N ASP A 79 13.23 -23.84 -5.93
CA ASP A 79 14.06 -22.65 -6.12
C ASP A 79 13.15 -21.51 -6.62
N VAL A 80 12.52 -20.82 -5.69
CA VAL A 80 11.51 -19.78 -5.87
C VAL A 80 12.13 -18.46 -6.33
N ASP A 81 13.35 -18.14 -5.87
CA ASP A 81 14.04 -16.89 -6.20
C ASP A 81 15.16 -17.03 -7.26
N GLY A 82 15.49 -18.25 -7.68
CA GLY A 82 16.37 -18.54 -8.80
C GLY A 82 17.86 -18.51 -8.45
N ASP A 83 18.21 -18.63 -7.17
CA ASP A 83 19.60 -18.58 -6.69
C ASP A 83 20.33 -19.94 -6.77
N GLY A 84 19.60 -21.01 -7.11
CA GLY A 84 20.13 -22.37 -7.23
C GLY A 84 20.08 -23.19 -5.94
N ALA A 85 19.61 -22.61 -4.83
CA ALA A 85 19.19 -23.31 -3.63
C ALA A 85 17.70 -23.65 -3.69
N GLY A 86 17.24 -24.48 -2.76
CA GLY A 86 15.83 -24.83 -2.64
C GLY A 86 15.25 -24.34 -1.32
N GLU A 87 14.11 -23.68 -1.42
CA GLU A 87 13.32 -23.19 -0.29
C GLU A 87 12.24 -24.18 0.07
N LEU A 88 11.85 -24.20 1.35
CA LEU A 88 10.70 -24.99 1.78
C LEU A 88 9.43 -24.18 1.51
N VAL A 89 8.59 -24.68 0.61
CA VAL A 89 7.33 -24.04 0.27
C VAL A 89 6.16 -24.88 0.77
N ALA A 90 5.31 -24.28 1.60
CA ALA A 90 4.10 -24.89 2.12
C ALA A 90 2.85 -24.17 1.57
N THR A 91 2.04 -24.87 0.76
CA THR A 91 0.73 -24.36 0.32
C THR A 91 -0.33 -24.74 1.34
N LEU A 92 -1.14 -23.78 1.76
CA LEU A 92 -2.12 -23.97 2.82
C LEU A 92 -3.45 -23.32 2.43
N GLY A 93 -4.55 -24.02 2.74
CA GLY A 93 -5.91 -23.47 2.58
C GLY A 93 -6.27 -22.57 3.76
N LEU A 94 -7.18 -21.62 3.54
CA LEU A 94 -7.72 -20.84 4.66
C LEU A 94 -8.62 -21.69 5.54
N PRO A 95 -8.55 -21.53 6.88
CA PRO A 95 -9.49 -22.18 7.77
C PRO A 95 -10.89 -21.57 7.61
N GLY A 96 -11.92 -22.41 7.54
CA GLY A 96 -13.32 -21.98 7.36
C GLY A 96 -13.94 -21.26 8.56
N ASP A 97 -13.15 -20.94 9.58
CA ASP A 97 -13.59 -20.30 10.83
C ASP A 97 -13.41 -18.76 10.83
N GLY A 98 -13.01 -18.18 9.70
CA GLY A 98 -12.85 -16.74 9.55
C GLY A 98 -11.65 -16.16 10.29
N ARG A 99 -10.64 -16.98 10.59
CA ARG A 99 -9.36 -16.54 11.17
C ARG A 99 -8.25 -16.67 10.15
N LEU A 100 -7.20 -15.85 10.32
CA LEU A 100 -5.95 -16.14 9.65
C LEU A 100 -5.29 -17.35 10.32
N PRO A 101 -4.69 -18.26 9.55
CA PRO A 101 -4.11 -19.48 10.06
C PRO A 101 -2.85 -19.19 10.88
N LEU A 102 -2.70 -19.94 11.98
CA LEU A 102 -1.45 -20.09 12.71
C LEU A 102 -0.71 -21.29 12.13
N VAL A 103 0.48 -21.08 11.59
CA VAL A 103 1.29 -22.15 10.99
C VAL A 103 2.41 -22.54 11.95
N ARG A 104 2.52 -23.83 12.27
CA ARG A 104 3.62 -24.33 13.10
C ARG A 104 4.69 -24.99 12.24
N LEU A 105 5.90 -24.48 12.33
CA LEU A 105 7.12 -25.12 11.84
C LEU A 105 7.84 -25.80 13.00
N ASN A 106 7.85 -27.13 13.02
CA ASN A 106 8.71 -27.88 13.95
C ASN A 106 10.14 -27.90 13.41
N ARG A 107 11.16 -27.76 14.28
CA ARG A 107 12.58 -27.73 13.85
C ARG A 107 12.96 -28.93 12.99
N GLY A 108 12.57 -30.13 13.41
CA GLY A 108 12.93 -31.36 12.69
C GLY A 108 14.44 -31.44 12.47
N GLU A 109 14.85 -31.55 11.21
CA GLU A 109 16.26 -31.59 10.78
C GLU A 109 16.72 -30.27 10.11
N LEU A 110 15.95 -29.19 10.25
CA LEU A 110 16.36 -27.90 9.71
C LEU A 110 17.66 -27.40 10.37
N PRO A 111 18.57 -26.79 9.59
CA PRO A 111 19.82 -26.25 10.10
C PRO A 111 19.58 -25.13 11.12
N ASP A 112 20.54 -24.93 12.03
CA ASP A 112 20.52 -23.84 13.01
C ASP A 112 21.03 -22.52 12.41
N VAL A 113 20.23 -21.99 11.50
CA VAL A 113 20.52 -20.75 10.76
C VAL A 113 19.37 -19.76 10.93
N PRO A 114 19.60 -18.46 10.71
CA PRO A 114 18.51 -17.51 10.59
C PRO A 114 17.61 -17.90 9.41
N LEU A 115 16.31 -17.93 9.64
CA LEU A 115 15.30 -18.22 8.64
C LEU A 115 14.61 -16.94 8.20
N ARG A 116 14.43 -16.80 6.89
CA ARG A 116 13.49 -15.87 6.27
C ARG A 116 12.16 -16.58 6.06
N PHE A 117 11.08 -15.92 6.45
CA PHE A 117 9.72 -16.35 6.18
C PHE A 117 9.09 -15.37 5.22
N ASP A 118 8.67 -15.83 4.05
CA ASP A 118 7.86 -15.07 3.11
C ASP A 118 6.49 -15.74 2.98
N VAL A 119 5.44 -14.94 2.97
CA VAL A 119 4.06 -15.42 2.92
C VAL A 119 3.33 -14.73 1.78
N ASP A 120 2.83 -15.51 0.83
CA ASP A 120 2.03 -15.03 -0.29
C ASP A 120 0.58 -15.49 -0.15
N GLY A 121 -0.37 -14.56 -0.24
CA GLY A 121 -1.80 -14.87 -0.28
C GLY A 121 -2.32 -14.89 -1.71
N PHE A 122 -3.11 -15.90 -2.07
CA PHE A 122 -3.64 -16.08 -3.41
C PHE A 122 -5.16 -16.00 -3.42
N GLY A 123 -5.72 -15.38 -4.44
CA GLY A 123 -7.17 -15.39 -4.70
C GLY A 123 -7.65 -16.66 -5.37
N ASP A 124 -8.96 -16.76 -5.61
CA ASP A 124 -9.55 -17.85 -6.38
C ASP A 124 -9.04 -17.85 -7.83
N ASP A 125 -8.77 -19.05 -8.35
CA ASP A 125 -8.20 -19.27 -9.68
C ASP A 125 -9.28 -19.12 -10.75
N SER A 126 -9.55 -17.89 -11.19
CA SER A 126 -10.58 -17.59 -12.20
C SER A 126 -10.12 -17.83 -13.65
N GLY A 127 -9.13 -18.72 -13.87
CA GLY A 127 -8.74 -19.19 -15.19
C GLY A 127 -7.47 -18.58 -15.79
N ALA A 128 -6.75 -17.73 -15.05
CA ALA A 128 -5.48 -17.12 -15.47
C ALA A 128 -4.26 -17.57 -14.62
N GLY A 129 -4.46 -18.53 -13.71
CA GLY A 129 -3.49 -18.92 -12.69
C GLY A 129 -3.73 -18.18 -11.37
N ARG A 130 -3.15 -18.71 -10.29
CA ARG A 130 -3.28 -18.15 -8.94
C ARG A 130 -2.70 -16.73 -8.88
N VAL A 131 -3.56 -15.75 -8.65
CA VAL A 131 -3.16 -14.34 -8.51
C VAL A 131 -2.65 -14.09 -7.10
N ARG A 132 -1.41 -13.60 -6.95
CA ARG A 132 -0.83 -13.18 -5.66
C ARG A 132 -1.47 -11.86 -5.22
N LEU A 133 -2.39 -11.91 -4.26
CA LEU A 133 -3.17 -10.74 -3.80
C LEU A 133 -2.61 -10.10 -2.53
N ALA A 134 -2.00 -10.88 -1.64
CA ALA A 134 -1.43 -10.43 -0.39
C ALA A 134 0.01 -10.92 -0.25
N ALA A 135 0.80 -10.22 0.56
CA ALA A 135 2.17 -10.60 0.86
C ALA A 135 2.56 -10.14 2.27
N GLY A 136 3.54 -10.85 2.82
CA GLY A 136 4.13 -10.58 4.12
C GLY A 136 5.47 -11.28 4.24
N GLY A 137 6.29 -10.89 5.22
CA GLY A 137 7.50 -11.61 5.51
C GLY A 137 8.27 -11.08 6.72
N VAL A 138 9.13 -11.93 7.28
CA VAL A 138 10.01 -11.63 8.41
C VAL A 138 11.35 -12.33 8.20
N PRO A 139 12.47 -11.59 8.12
CA PRO A 139 13.80 -12.19 8.03
C PRO A 139 14.41 -12.50 9.41
N GLY A 140 15.45 -13.34 9.42
CA GLY A 140 16.36 -13.47 10.55
C GLY A 140 15.82 -14.22 11.77
N VAL A 141 14.75 -14.99 11.62
CA VAL A 141 14.11 -15.72 12.72
C VAL A 141 14.92 -16.97 13.07
N ARG A 142 15.11 -17.26 14.35
CA ARG A 142 15.80 -18.48 14.79
C ARG A 142 14.90 -19.33 15.69
N PHE A 143 15.16 -20.63 15.66
CA PHE A 143 14.63 -21.55 16.65
C PHE A 143 15.21 -21.25 18.04
N ALA A 144 14.40 -21.43 19.09
CA ALA A 144 14.87 -21.39 20.49
C ALA A 144 14.86 -22.81 21.08
N ASP A 145 15.95 -23.21 21.72
CA ASP A 145 16.12 -24.57 22.23
C ASP A 145 15.06 -24.92 23.29
N GLY A 146 14.34 -26.02 23.06
CA GLY A 146 13.28 -26.50 23.95
C GLY A 146 12.01 -25.64 24.00
N GLU A 147 11.90 -24.59 23.19
CA GLU A 147 10.80 -23.63 23.22
C GLU A 147 10.01 -23.55 21.91
N VAL A 148 8.76 -23.11 22.02
CA VAL A 148 7.94 -22.70 20.87
C VAL A 148 7.98 -21.18 20.78
N VAL A 149 8.64 -20.66 19.75
CA VAL A 149 8.73 -19.22 19.49
C VAL A 149 7.53 -18.81 18.66
N ARG A 150 6.78 -17.80 19.11
CA ARG A 150 5.72 -17.19 18.28
C ARG A 150 6.28 -15.95 17.59
N ILE A 151 6.12 -15.88 16.28
CA ILE A 151 6.45 -14.71 15.47
C ILE A 151 5.19 -14.15 14.82
N GLU A 152 5.13 -12.83 14.76
CA GLU A 152 4.09 -12.11 14.02
C GLU A 152 4.65 -11.73 12.65
N VAL A 153 3.98 -12.14 11.58
CA VAL A 153 4.32 -11.80 10.20
C VAL A 153 3.30 -10.78 9.70
N PRO A 154 3.71 -9.53 9.41
CA PRO A 154 2.84 -8.55 8.78
C PRO A 154 2.33 -9.08 7.45
N PHE A 155 1.02 -9.17 7.25
CA PHE A 155 0.42 -9.81 6.08
C PHE A 155 -0.71 -8.97 5.48
N ASN A 156 -0.45 -8.39 4.31
CA ASN A 156 -1.25 -7.30 3.77
C ASN A 156 -1.56 -7.48 2.29
N ILE A 157 -2.72 -6.99 1.84
CA ILE A 157 -3.07 -6.88 0.43
C ILE A 157 -1.99 -6.05 -0.27
N ARG A 158 -1.46 -6.54 -1.39
CA ARG A 158 -0.42 -5.84 -2.16
C ARG A 158 -0.97 -4.52 -2.72
N PRO A 159 -0.15 -3.47 -2.88
CA PRO A 159 -0.62 -2.14 -3.30
C PRO A 159 -1.48 -2.15 -4.56
N ARG A 160 -1.11 -2.98 -5.55
CA ARG A 160 -1.84 -3.15 -6.80
C ARG A 160 -3.29 -3.62 -6.61
N TYR A 161 -3.61 -4.33 -5.53
CA TYR A 161 -4.96 -4.88 -5.30
C TYR A 161 -5.82 -4.04 -4.35
N ARG A 162 -5.24 -3.07 -3.64
CA ARG A 162 -5.98 -2.18 -2.73
C ARG A 162 -6.94 -1.25 -3.49
N PRO A 163 -8.00 -0.75 -2.86
CA PRO A 163 -8.80 0.31 -3.49
C PRO A 163 -8.00 1.63 -3.63
N PRO A 164 -8.42 2.54 -4.53
CA PRO A 164 -7.87 3.89 -4.59
C PRO A 164 -8.19 4.71 -3.34
N ARG A 165 -7.29 5.63 -2.98
CA ARG A 165 -7.45 6.60 -1.89
C ARG A 165 -6.88 7.96 -2.29
N VAL A 166 -7.33 9.03 -1.65
CA VAL A 166 -6.64 10.32 -1.74
C VAL A 166 -5.42 10.27 -0.83
N THR A 167 -4.23 10.45 -1.40
CA THR A 167 -2.95 10.43 -0.66
C THR A 167 -2.50 11.84 -0.29
N GLN A 168 -2.88 12.84 -1.09
CA GLN A 168 -2.48 14.21 -0.85
C GLN A 168 -3.48 15.20 -1.43
N LEU A 169 -3.64 16.31 -0.70
CA LEU A 169 -4.37 17.49 -1.13
C LEU A 169 -3.41 18.68 -1.09
N VAL A 170 -3.50 19.58 -2.07
CA VAL A 170 -2.78 20.86 -2.08
C VAL A 170 -3.76 21.98 -2.45
N PRO A 171 -3.97 23.01 -1.60
CA PRO A 171 -3.44 23.16 -0.25
C PRO A 171 -3.85 22.02 0.69
N GLY A 172 -2.98 21.66 1.62
CA GLY A 172 -3.18 20.51 2.50
C GLY A 172 -4.38 20.64 3.46
N PRO A 173 -4.85 19.53 4.04
CA PRO A 173 -5.88 19.56 5.06
C PRO A 173 -5.47 20.45 6.25
N ASN A 174 -6.41 21.25 6.74
CA ASN A 174 -6.25 22.19 7.85
C ASN A 174 -5.14 23.24 7.63
N THR A 175 -4.66 23.41 6.40
CA THR A 175 -3.69 24.45 6.08
C THR A 175 -4.38 25.82 5.99
N LYS A 176 -3.68 26.85 6.45
CA LYS A 176 -4.02 28.25 6.21
C LYS A 176 -3.09 28.79 5.14
N ASN A 177 -3.63 29.08 3.97
CA ASN A 177 -2.90 29.87 2.99
C ASN A 177 -2.97 31.34 3.42
N GLY A 178 -1.83 31.92 3.80
CA GLY A 178 -1.71 33.33 4.18
C GLY A 178 -1.49 34.30 3.02
N GLN A 179 -1.80 33.89 1.79
CA GLN A 179 -1.58 34.67 0.57
C GLN A 179 -2.85 35.33 0.02
N GLY A 180 -3.98 35.25 0.75
CA GLY A 180 -5.26 35.88 0.39
C GLY A 180 -6.00 35.26 -0.80
N THR A 181 -5.32 34.48 -1.65
CA THR A 181 -5.94 33.79 -2.79
C THR A 181 -5.33 32.41 -3.10
N VAL A 182 -6.11 31.52 -3.71
CA VAL A 182 -5.67 30.21 -4.24
C VAL A 182 -6.10 30.08 -5.70
N GLY A 183 -5.14 30.00 -6.62
CA GLY A 183 -5.39 29.84 -8.05
C GLY A 183 -5.59 28.38 -8.53
N SER A 184 -5.17 27.41 -7.72
CA SER A 184 -5.39 25.99 -8.03
C SER A 184 -5.45 25.09 -6.80
N VAL A 185 -6.14 23.95 -6.95
CA VAL A 185 -6.20 22.88 -5.96
C VAL A 185 -5.82 21.57 -6.63
N PHE A 186 -4.98 20.76 -5.98
CA PHE A 186 -4.58 19.44 -6.45
C PHE A 186 -5.13 18.36 -5.54
N VAL A 187 -5.70 17.31 -6.14
CA VAL A 187 -6.11 16.07 -5.47
C VAL A 187 -5.28 14.95 -6.07
N ILE A 188 -4.51 14.26 -5.24
CA ILE A 188 -3.60 13.19 -5.68
C ILE A 188 -4.12 11.87 -5.12
N PHE A 189 -4.25 10.89 -6.01
CA PHE A 189 -4.74 9.56 -5.70
C PHE A 189 -3.60 8.55 -5.63
N SER A 190 -3.80 7.47 -4.87
CA SER A 190 -2.87 6.34 -4.84
C SER A 190 -2.82 5.54 -6.14
N LYS A 191 -3.80 5.74 -7.03
CA LYS A 191 -3.99 4.99 -8.28
C LYS A 191 -4.52 5.87 -9.39
N ARG A 192 -4.41 5.35 -10.63
CA ARG A 192 -5.06 5.94 -11.80
C ARG A 192 -6.57 5.81 -11.64
N MET A 193 -7.27 6.93 -11.73
CA MET A 193 -8.72 6.99 -11.56
C MET A 193 -9.43 6.97 -12.92
N LEU A 194 -10.51 6.21 -13.08
CA LEU A 194 -11.35 6.25 -14.28
C LEU A 194 -11.97 7.64 -14.42
N ARG A 195 -11.64 8.35 -15.50
CA ARG A 195 -12.10 9.73 -15.72
C ARG A 195 -13.61 9.92 -15.52
N ALA A 196 -14.42 9.06 -16.14
CA ALA A 196 -15.88 9.13 -16.04
C ALA A 196 -16.42 8.98 -14.60
N SER A 197 -15.67 8.34 -13.69
CA SER A 197 -16.09 8.13 -12.29
C SER A 197 -15.77 9.30 -11.37
N ILE A 198 -14.85 10.17 -11.79
CA ILE A 198 -14.39 11.34 -11.02
C ILE A 198 -14.88 12.66 -11.62
N ASP A 199 -15.60 12.61 -12.75
CA ASP A 199 -16.24 13.76 -13.35
C ASP A 199 -17.46 14.26 -12.54
N GLY A 200 -17.92 15.48 -12.83
CA GLY A 200 -19.12 16.06 -12.23
C GLY A 200 -19.04 16.25 -10.71
N ALA A 201 -20.06 15.78 -9.99
CA ALA A 201 -20.21 15.93 -8.54
C ALA A 201 -19.45 14.87 -7.71
N ALA A 202 -18.79 13.91 -8.37
CA ALA A 202 -18.01 12.90 -7.67
C ALA A 202 -16.78 13.50 -6.99
N VAL A 203 -16.20 14.56 -7.57
CA VAL A 203 -15.05 15.28 -7.00
C VAL A 203 -15.28 16.79 -7.13
N GLY A 204 -15.31 17.51 -6.00
CA GLY A 204 -15.63 18.94 -5.99
C GLY A 204 -14.95 19.73 -4.87
N VAL A 205 -14.80 21.03 -5.13
CA VAL A 205 -14.34 22.03 -4.15
C VAL A 205 -15.53 22.89 -3.74
N TYR A 206 -15.80 22.91 -2.45
CA TYR A 206 -16.95 23.57 -1.84
C TYR A 206 -16.48 24.70 -0.93
N ARG A 207 -17.12 25.86 -0.99
CA ARG A 207 -16.96 26.93 0.00
C ARG A 207 -17.89 26.64 1.17
N ILE A 208 -17.34 26.68 2.38
CA ILE A 208 -18.08 26.43 3.61
C ILE A 208 -18.31 27.79 4.31
N ASP A 209 -19.54 28.29 4.19
CA ASP A 209 -19.98 29.48 4.92
C ASP A 209 -20.79 29.03 6.17
N GLY A 210 -20.15 29.07 7.34
CA GLY A 210 -20.79 28.69 8.62
C GLY A 210 -21.11 27.20 8.75
N ALA A 211 -22.25 26.86 9.36
CA ALA A 211 -22.65 25.47 9.66
C ALA A 211 -23.49 24.78 8.55
N GLY A 212 -23.66 25.43 7.39
CA GLY A 212 -24.50 24.95 6.29
C GLY A 212 -23.82 23.92 5.37
N ALA A 213 -24.59 23.38 4.42
CA ALA A 213 -24.05 22.62 3.30
C ALA A 213 -23.27 23.57 2.38
N GLY A 214 -21.99 23.30 2.17
CA GLY A 214 -21.11 24.18 1.38
C GLY A 214 -21.59 24.40 -0.06
N GLU A 215 -21.30 25.58 -0.60
CA GLU A 215 -21.58 25.93 -1.99
C GLU A 215 -20.50 25.31 -2.90
N LEU A 216 -20.90 24.62 -3.97
CA LEU A 216 -19.96 24.08 -4.95
C LEU A 216 -19.34 25.22 -5.76
N VAL A 217 -18.04 25.47 -5.56
CA VAL A 217 -17.30 26.55 -6.25
C VAL A 217 -16.55 26.03 -7.46
N ALA A 218 -16.12 24.76 -7.43
CA ALA A 218 -15.60 24.08 -8.61
C ALA A 218 -15.95 22.60 -8.62
N SER A 219 -16.32 22.13 -9.80
CA SER A 219 -16.41 20.72 -10.15
C SER A 219 -15.58 20.47 -11.41
N VAL A 220 -15.40 19.19 -11.71
CA VAL A 220 -14.66 18.74 -12.88
C VAL A 220 -15.23 19.31 -14.19
N GLU A 221 -16.55 19.46 -14.27
CA GLU A 221 -17.24 20.01 -15.44
C GLU A 221 -17.12 21.53 -15.59
N ARG A 222 -16.78 22.26 -14.52
CA ARG A 222 -16.76 23.73 -14.52
C ARG A 222 -15.37 24.33 -14.69
N ASN A 223 -14.33 23.75 -14.06
CA ASN A 223 -13.03 24.42 -13.90
C ASN A 223 -11.82 23.46 -13.85
N ILE A 224 -11.86 22.33 -14.55
CA ILE A 224 -10.70 21.42 -14.65
C ILE A 224 -10.07 21.49 -16.04
N GLN A 225 -8.77 21.79 -16.07
CA GLN A 225 -7.89 21.19 -17.05
C GLN A 225 -7.29 19.94 -16.43
N VAL A 226 -7.78 18.77 -16.86
CA VAL A 226 -6.96 17.56 -16.75
C VAL A 226 -5.74 17.84 -17.59
N ILE A 227 -4.57 17.39 -17.16
CA ILE A 227 -3.40 17.38 -18.02
C ILE A 227 -3.85 16.74 -19.35
N PRO A 228 -3.87 17.48 -20.48
CA PRO A 228 -4.50 17.00 -21.71
C PRO A 228 -3.90 15.67 -22.16
N GLY A 229 -4.74 14.68 -22.43
CA GLY A 229 -4.33 13.37 -22.98
C GLY A 229 -4.23 12.21 -21.99
N GLU A 230 -4.68 12.37 -20.74
CA GLU A 230 -4.71 11.26 -19.76
C GLU A 230 -6.14 10.85 -19.42
N ASP A 231 -6.56 9.68 -19.93
CA ASP A 231 -7.89 9.09 -19.66
C ASP A 231 -8.01 8.55 -18.22
N SER A 232 -6.89 8.40 -17.53
CA SER A 232 -6.84 7.87 -16.17
C SER A 232 -5.81 8.59 -15.30
N PRO A 233 -6.15 9.78 -14.79
CA PRO A 233 -5.21 10.60 -14.03
C PRO A 233 -4.97 10.03 -12.63
N THR A 234 -3.73 10.13 -12.15
CA THR A 234 -3.40 9.98 -10.72
C THR A 234 -3.50 11.31 -9.97
N THR A 235 -3.53 12.43 -10.69
CA THR A 235 -3.62 13.78 -10.12
C THR A 235 -4.71 14.58 -10.82
N LEU A 236 -5.61 15.17 -10.04
CA LEU A 236 -6.58 16.15 -10.52
C LEU A 236 -6.15 17.54 -10.12
N GLN A 237 -6.09 18.44 -11.10
CA GLN A 237 -5.84 19.86 -10.90
C GLN A 237 -7.11 20.66 -11.21
N TYR A 238 -7.63 21.35 -10.20
CA TYR A 238 -8.62 22.40 -10.36
C TYR A 238 -7.90 23.70 -10.59
N VAL A 239 -8.17 24.35 -11.72
CA VAL A 239 -7.61 25.67 -12.05
C VAL A 239 -8.77 26.65 -12.08
N PHE A 240 -8.75 27.62 -11.18
CA PHE A 240 -9.84 28.58 -11.06
C PHE A 240 -9.61 29.77 -11.99
N SER A 241 -10.59 30.11 -12.82
CA SER A 241 -10.54 31.34 -13.63
C SER A 241 -10.52 32.58 -12.75
N ASP A 242 -11.31 32.55 -11.67
CA ASP A 242 -11.30 33.53 -10.59
C ASP A 242 -10.71 32.84 -9.35
N PRO A 243 -9.50 33.22 -8.89
CA PRO A 243 -8.87 32.60 -7.73
C PRO A 243 -9.79 32.60 -6.50
N LEU A 244 -9.73 31.53 -5.72
CA LEU A 244 -10.46 31.43 -4.46
C LEU A 244 -9.94 32.50 -3.50
N GLY A 245 -10.80 33.44 -3.10
CA GLY A 245 -10.46 34.45 -2.09
C GLY A 245 -10.51 33.92 -0.66
N PRO A 246 -10.46 34.80 0.35
CA PRO A 246 -10.52 34.41 1.76
C PRO A 246 -11.80 33.64 2.10
N GLY A 247 -11.65 32.53 2.82
CA GLY A 247 -12.75 31.64 3.16
C GLY A 247 -12.29 30.26 3.64
N THR A 248 -13.25 29.46 4.11
CA THR A 248 -13.03 28.02 4.37
C THR A 248 -13.53 27.23 3.18
N TYR A 249 -12.72 26.30 2.71
CA TYR A 249 -13.02 25.44 1.58
C TYR A 249 -12.91 23.98 2.00
N GLU A 250 -13.70 23.13 1.36
CA GLU A 250 -13.69 21.68 1.56
C GLU A 250 -13.61 20.99 0.21
N VAL A 251 -12.65 20.07 0.07
CA VAL A 251 -12.59 19.17 -1.07
C VAL A 251 -13.29 17.88 -0.70
N ARG A 252 -14.19 17.41 -1.56
CA ARG A 252 -14.91 16.14 -1.38
C ARG A 252 -14.65 15.24 -2.57
N VAL A 253 -14.40 13.96 -2.29
CA VAL A 253 -14.37 12.86 -3.27
C VAL A 253 -15.37 11.82 -2.79
N THR A 254 -16.36 11.46 -3.59
CA THR A 254 -17.36 10.46 -3.19
C THR A 254 -16.75 9.06 -3.18
N ALA A 255 -17.34 8.17 -2.39
CA ALA A 255 -16.98 6.75 -2.37
C ALA A 255 -17.19 6.06 -3.75
N GLN A 256 -17.98 6.67 -4.64
CA GLN A 256 -18.28 6.12 -5.97
C GLN A 256 -17.19 6.41 -7.01
N ALA A 257 -16.19 7.24 -6.70
CA ALA A 257 -15.02 7.42 -7.55
C ALA A 257 -14.28 6.07 -7.70
N ARG A 258 -13.83 5.73 -8.92
CA ARG A 258 -13.27 4.41 -9.23
C ARG A 258 -11.90 4.47 -9.89
N ASP A 259 -11.07 3.47 -9.63
CA ASP A 259 -9.83 3.25 -10.40
C ASP A 259 -10.10 2.48 -11.71
N GLU A 260 -9.06 2.34 -12.54
CA GLU A 260 -9.11 1.63 -13.84
C GLU A 260 -9.65 0.20 -13.72
N GLU A 261 -9.42 -0.45 -12.59
CA GLU A 261 -9.93 -1.78 -12.27
C GLU A 261 -11.33 -1.77 -11.63
N GLN A 262 -12.05 -0.63 -11.71
CA GLN A 262 -13.43 -0.43 -11.26
C GLN A 262 -13.63 -0.53 -9.73
N ARG A 263 -12.56 -0.43 -8.93
CA ARG A 263 -12.65 -0.43 -7.46
C ARG A 263 -13.01 0.97 -6.97
N SER A 264 -13.99 1.03 -6.07
CA SER A 264 -14.44 2.25 -5.41
C SER A 264 -13.38 2.87 -4.51
N LEU A 265 -13.49 4.17 -4.23
CA LEU A 265 -12.65 4.88 -3.27
C LEU A 265 -12.88 4.35 -1.85
N ASP A 266 -11.79 4.00 -1.19
CA ASP A 266 -11.75 3.63 0.23
C ASP A 266 -10.61 4.41 0.89
N GLN A 267 -11.01 5.40 1.69
CA GLN A 267 -10.06 6.27 2.37
C GLN A 267 -9.53 5.67 3.68
N LEU A 268 -10.27 4.77 4.31
CA LEU A 268 -10.01 4.25 5.66
C LEU A 268 -10.14 2.72 5.67
N PRO A 269 -9.06 1.97 5.33
CA PRO A 269 -9.12 0.52 5.19
C PRO A 269 -9.49 -0.28 6.45
N MET A 270 -9.48 0.37 7.62
CA MET A 270 -9.95 -0.21 8.89
C MET A 270 -11.47 -0.14 9.06
N GLU A 271 -12.14 0.73 8.32
CA GLU A 271 -13.58 0.89 8.35
C GLU A 271 -14.23 0.03 7.27
N LYS A 272 -15.36 -0.58 7.59
CA LYS A 272 -16.06 -1.43 6.64
C LYS A 272 -16.75 -0.59 5.54
N GLY A 273 -16.51 -0.93 4.29
CA GLY A 273 -17.20 -0.38 3.12
C GLY A 273 -16.34 0.61 2.33
N ASP A 274 -16.93 1.25 1.32
CA ASP A 274 -16.26 2.27 0.52
C ASP A 274 -16.44 3.64 1.22
N GLN A 275 -15.35 4.33 1.59
CA GLN A 275 -15.41 5.65 2.24
C GLN A 275 -15.01 6.78 1.32
N ALA A 276 -15.82 7.84 1.35
CA ALA A 276 -15.53 9.11 0.73
C ALA A 276 -14.33 9.81 1.40
N TYR A 277 -13.70 10.73 0.67
CA TYR A 277 -12.72 11.67 1.22
C TYR A 277 -13.35 13.05 1.40
N ALA A 278 -13.07 13.69 2.54
CA ALA A 278 -13.37 15.09 2.76
C ALA A 278 -12.26 15.76 3.57
N ALA A 279 -11.74 16.89 3.08
CA ALA A 279 -10.74 17.66 3.80
C ALA A 279 -10.93 19.16 3.58
N ARG A 280 -10.69 19.94 4.64
CA ARG A 280 -10.84 21.39 4.62
C ARG A 280 -9.50 22.09 4.51
N PHE A 281 -9.47 23.24 3.85
CA PHE A 281 -8.37 24.20 3.91
C PHE A 281 -8.94 25.61 4.06
N VAL A 282 -8.12 26.53 4.55
CA VAL A 282 -8.51 27.92 4.79
C VAL A 282 -7.65 28.83 3.92
N VAL A 283 -8.29 29.77 3.23
CA VAL A 283 -7.62 30.89 2.58
C VAL A 283 -7.82 32.11 3.47
N SER A 284 -6.73 32.76 3.86
CA SER A 284 -6.74 33.96 4.70
C SER A 284 -5.83 35.03 4.11
N ASP A 285 -6.16 36.28 4.38
CA ASP A 285 -5.30 37.44 4.13
C ASP A 285 -4.23 37.62 5.22
N ASP A 286 -4.30 36.84 6.31
CA ASP A 286 -3.31 36.91 7.38
C ASP A 286 -1.94 36.47 6.87
N PRO A 287 -0.88 37.29 7.00
CA PRO A 287 0.44 36.92 6.53
C PRO A 287 0.94 35.66 7.25
N PRO A 288 1.63 34.73 6.55
CA PRO A 288 2.25 33.58 7.22
C PRO A 288 3.27 34.08 8.27
N PRO A 289 3.51 33.31 9.35
CA PRO A 289 4.50 33.68 10.35
C PRO A 289 5.86 33.97 9.69
N ALA A 290 6.55 35.02 10.17
CA ALA A 290 7.70 35.68 9.54
C ALA A 290 8.93 34.78 9.24
N SER A 291 8.88 33.49 9.57
CA SER A 291 9.91 32.48 9.27
C SER A 291 9.77 31.84 7.88
N VAL A 292 8.74 32.16 7.10
CA VAL A 292 8.55 31.63 5.75
C VAL A 292 8.81 32.73 4.72
N PRO A 293 9.75 32.56 3.77
CA PRO A 293 10.01 33.58 2.75
C PRO A 293 8.77 33.77 1.87
N THR A 294 8.22 34.98 1.83
CA THR A 294 7.13 35.37 0.94
C THR A 294 7.64 36.35 -0.11
N THR A 295 7.17 36.18 -1.36
CA THR A 295 7.47 37.09 -2.48
C THR A 295 6.15 37.61 -3.08
N PRO A 296 6.05 38.88 -3.52
CA PRO A 296 4.77 39.49 -3.93
C PRO A 296 4.38 39.30 -5.42
N GLN A 297 3.06 39.46 -5.66
CA GLN A 297 2.11 39.18 -6.79
C GLN A 297 2.30 40.02 -8.10
N THR A 298 1.69 39.75 -9.30
CA THR A 298 0.25 39.72 -9.72
C THR A 298 -0.02 39.20 -11.17
N GLY A 299 -1.13 38.48 -11.46
CA GLY A 299 -1.80 38.41 -12.81
C GLY A 299 -1.86 37.04 -13.54
N PRO A 300 -2.80 36.78 -14.48
CA PRO A 300 -3.46 35.48 -14.62
C PRO A 300 -2.73 34.42 -15.48
N PHE A 301 -2.91 33.15 -15.09
CA PHE A 301 -2.48 31.90 -15.75
C PHE A 301 -0.99 31.68 -15.99
N ASP A 302 -0.15 32.57 -15.48
CA ASP A 302 1.29 32.38 -15.44
C ASP A 302 1.77 32.37 -13.99
N CYS A 303 2.28 31.24 -13.52
CA CYS A 303 2.89 31.14 -12.21
C CYS A 303 4.20 31.95 -12.08
N THR A 304 4.66 32.62 -13.15
CA THR A 304 5.64 33.71 -13.04
C THR A 304 5.06 34.96 -12.37
N LEU A 305 3.73 35.03 -12.24
CA LEU A 305 2.95 36.15 -11.70
C LEU A 305 2.09 35.78 -10.47
N VAL A 306 1.81 34.50 -10.25
CA VAL A 306 1.08 33.96 -9.08
C VAL A 306 1.91 32.85 -8.42
N GLN A 307 2.08 32.91 -7.10
CA GLN A 307 2.80 31.86 -6.38
C GLN A 307 1.98 30.56 -6.32
N CYS A 308 2.68 29.47 -6.55
CA CYS A 308 2.12 28.14 -6.50
C CYS A 308 1.87 27.70 -5.05
N PRO A 309 0.71 27.09 -4.74
CA PRO A 309 0.35 26.80 -3.36
C PRO A 309 1.25 25.73 -2.73
N GLY A 310 1.69 25.96 -1.49
CA GLY A 310 2.42 24.96 -0.71
C GLY A 310 3.75 24.54 -1.36
N THR A 311 3.93 23.24 -1.59
CA THR A 311 5.16 22.64 -2.16
C THR A 311 5.17 22.61 -3.70
N THR A 312 4.37 23.44 -4.38
CA THR A 312 4.32 23.48 -5.85
C THR A 312 5.26 24.56 -6.42
N LYS A 313 5.81 24.34 -7.62
CA LYS A 313 6.71 25.24 -8.35
C LYS A 313 6.05 25.72 -9.62
N CYS A 314 6.44 26.90 -10.05
CA CYS A 314 6.08 27.37 -11.37
C CYS A 314 6.88 26.64 -12.46
N SER A 315 6.17 25.99 -13.36
CA SER A 315 6.73 25.38 -14.56
C SER A 315 7.03 26.43 -15.61
N LYS A 316 8.31 26.58 -15.93
CA LYS A 316 8.79 27.55 -16.92
C LYS A 316 8.33 27.22 -18.35
N SER A 317 7.89 25.98 -18.61
CA SER A 317 7.51 25.53 -19.95
C SER A 317 6.05 25.84 -20.29
N ASN A 318 5.18 25.89 -19.29
CA ASN A 318 3.74 26.06 -19.51
C ASN A 318 3.10 27.15 -18.62
N GLY A 319 3.88 27.81 -17.75
CA GLY A 319 3.40 28.85 -16.86
C GLY A 319 2.46 28.33 -15.76
N ARG A 320 2.53 27.03 -15.40
CA ARG A 320 1.60 26.42 -14.42
C ARG A 320 2.28 25.94 -13.16
N CYS A 321 1.50 25.89 -12.09
CA CYS A 321 1.93 25.24 -10.87
C CYS A 321 2.00 23.73 -11.07
N GLU A 322 3.18 23.17 -10.81
CA GLU A 322 3.48 21.74 -10.80
C GLU A 322 4.00 21.38 -9.40
N LEU A 323 3.92 20.12 -8.97
CA LEU A 323 4.53 19.71 -7.70
C LEU A 323 6.05 19.93 -7.76
N ALA A 324 6.61 20.63 -6.76
CA ALA A 324 8.05 20.93 -6.72
C ALA A 324 8.84 19.85 -6.00
N GLN A 325 8.23 19.27 -4.98
CA GLN A 325 8.79 18.28 -4.05
C GLN A 325 7.66 17.62 -3.26
N CYS A 326 7.91 16.44 -2.72
CA CYS A 326 7.01 15.80 -1.76
C CYS A 326 6.78 16.70 -0.53
N PRO A 327 5.66 16.51 0.20
CA PRO A 327 5.51 17.11 1.52
C PRO A 327 6.65 16.69 2.47
N ASP A 328 7.01 17.56 3.42
CA ASP A 328 8.17 17.40 4.33
C ASP A 328 8.16 16.07 5.12
N ALA A 329 6.99 15.46 5.29
CA ALA A 329 6.82 14.09 5.76
C ALA A 329 5.69 13.40 5.00
N CYS A 330 5.94 12.20 4.49
CA CYS A 330 4.90 11.36 3.92
C CYS A 330 4.08 10.69 5.04
N PRO A 331 2.76 10.48 4.83
CA PRO A 331 1.93 9.73 5.78
C PRO A 331 2.50 8.33 6.07
N ASP A 332 2.13 7.75 7.21
CA ASP A 332 2.59 6.41 7.62
C ASP A 332 2.34 5.36 6.52
N GLY A 333 3.34 4.51 6.29
CA GLY A 333 3.32 3.50 5.22
C GLY A 333 3.52 4.06 3.81
N THR A 334 3.97 5.31 3.67
CA THR A 334 4.34 5.92 2.38
C THR A 334 5.71 6.60 2.44
N VAL A 335 6.41 6.65 1.31
CA VAL A 335 7.71 7.31 1.13
C VAL A 335 7.64 8.29 -0.05
N CYS A 336 8.50 9.30 -0.05
CA CYS A 336 8.57 10.25 -1.14
C CYS A 336 9.17 9.59 -2.39
N SER A 337 8.48 9.71 -3.53
CA SER A 337 9.09 9.44 -4.83
C SER A 337 9.51 10.74 -5.49
N ASP A 338 10.82 11.00 -5.54
CA ASP A 338 11.38 12.18 -6.21
C ASP A 338 11.06 12.22 -7.71
N ALA A 339 10.86 11.06 -8.34
CA ALA A 339 10.49 10.96 -9.76
C ALA A 339 9.08 11.50 -10.03
N PHE A 340 8.17 11.35 -9.07
CA PHE A 340 6.77 11.74 -9.21
C PHE A 340 6.39 12.93 -8.32
N PHE A 341 7.30 13.39 -7.45
CA PHE A 341 7.10 14.43 -6.45
C PHE A 341 5.87 14.20 -5.55
N VAL A 342 5.53 12.93 -5.26
CA VAL A 342 4.39 12.52 -4.45
C VAL A 342 4.77 11.41 -3.47
N CYS A 343 4.00 11.29 -2.38
CA CYS A 343 4.11 10.16 -1.47
C CYS A 343 3.50 8.90 -2.11
N VAL A 344 4.35 7.90 -2.33
CA VAL A 344 3.98 6.57 -2.85
C VAL A 344 4.07 5.55 -1.74
N LEU A 345 3.48 4.37 -1.95
CA LEU A 345 3.48 3.31 -0.94
C LEU A 345 4.91 2.84 -0.62
N ASP A 346 5.24 2.74 0.67
CA ASP A 346 6.52 2.19 1.13
C ASP A 346 6.51 0.69 0.88
N CYS A 347 7.38 0.20 0.00
CA CYS A 347 7.41 -1.23 -0.32
C CYS A 347 7.93 -2.10 0.83
N ARG A 348 8.61 -1.53 1.83
CA ARG A 348 9.22 -2.28 2.95
C ARG A 348 8.19 -2.89 3.87
N VAL A 349 7.00 -2.28 3.96
CA VAL A 349 5.88 -2.80 4.77
C VAL A 349 5.31 -4.12 4.24
N HIS A 350 5.85 -4.61 3.11
CA HIS A 350 5.41 -5.80 2.41
C HIS A 350 6.45 -6.91 2.28
N GLY A 351 7.62 -6.79 2.91
CA GLY A 351 8.73 -7.74 2.75
C GLY A 351 9.43 -7.65 1.39
N SER A 352 10.36 -8.58 1.14
CA SER A 352 11.21 -8.65 -0.07
C SER A 352 10.42 -8.82 -1.37
N HIS A 353 9.23 -9.45 -1.32
CA HIS A 353 8.46 -9.84 -2.51
C HIS A 353 7.10 -9.14 -2.69
N GLY A 354 6.66 -8.31 -1.74
CA GLY A 354 5.23 -7.94 -1.65
C GLY A 354 4.83 -6.54 -2.08
N GLY A 355 5.77 -5.58 -2.14
CA GLY A 355 5.44 -4.17 -2.33
C GLY A 355 5.43 -3.69 -3.78
N CYS A 356 6.16 -4.39 -4.66
CA CYS A 356 6.49 -3.91 -6.00
C CYS A 356 5.80 -4.71 -7.10
N SER A 357 5.61 -4.07 -8.25
CA SER A 357 5.15 -4.74 -9.47
C SER A 357 6.21 -5.71 -9.98
N ASP A 358 5.79 -6.73 -10.73
CA ASP A 358 6.68 -7.73 -11.33
C ASP A 358 7.86 -7.07 -12.07
N GLY A 359 9.07 -7.58 -11.84
CA GLY A 359 10.32 -7.05 -12.40
C GLY A 359 10.94 -5.87 -11.64
N LYS A 360 10.33 -5.45 -10.53
CA LYS A 360 10.88 -4.43 -9.62
C LYS A 360 11.16 -5.03 -8.24
N ARG A 361 12.20 -4.55 -7.58
CA ARG A 361 12.54 -4.87 -6.18
C ARG A 361 12.31 -3.69 -5.26
N CYS A 362 12.07 -4.00 -3.99
CA CYS A 362 11.98 -2.99 -2.97
C CYS A 362 13.39 -2.51 -2.57
N ASP A 363 13.66 -1.21 -2.70
CA ASP A 363 14.88 -0.62 -2.18
C ASP A 363 14.74 -0.43 -0.66
N ALA A 364 15.55 -1.15 0.12
CA ALA A 364 15.47 -1.17 1.57
C ALA A 364 15.80 0.18 2.25
N GLN A 365 16.55 1.05 1.57
CA GLN A 365 16.95 2.35 2.13
C GLN A 365 15.86 3.40 1.91
N THR A 366 15.33 3.47 0.69
CA THR A 366 14.37 4.49 0.26
C THR A 366 12.92 4.07 0.43
N GLY A 367 12.64 2.77 0.48
CA GLY A 367 11.28 2.21 0.47
C GLY A 367 10.58 2.31 -0.88
N LEU A 368 11.31 2.61 -1.97
CA LEU A 368 10.77 2.72 -3.32
C LEU A 368 10.94 1.43 -4.12
N CYS A 369 10.02 1.20 -5.05
CA CYS A 369 10.14 0.13 -6.04
C CYS A 369 11.06 0.56 -7.18
N VAL A 370 12.22 -0.09 -7.29
CA VAL A 370 13.23 0.16 -8.32
C VAL A 370 13.28 -1.01 -9.29
N ASP A 371 13.69 -0.75 -10.52
CA ASP A 371 13.92 -1.83 -11.49
C ASP A 371 15.05 -2.75 -11.00
N ASN A 372 14.96 -4.04 -11.33
CA ASN A 372 15.96 -5.04 -10.94
C ASN A 372 17.36 -4.74 -11.47
#